data_AF-A0A926WMJ2-F1
#
_entry.id   AF-A0A926WMJ2-F1
#
_cell.length_a   1.000
_cell.length_b   1.000
_cell.length_c   1.000
_cell.angle_alpha   90.00
_cell.angle_beta   90.00
_cell.angle_gamma   90.00
#
_symmetry.space_group_name_H-M   'P 1'
#
loop_
_entity.id
_entity.type
_entity.pdbx_description
1 polymer ?
#
loop_
_entity_poly.entity_id
_entity_poly.type
_entity_poly.pdbx_seq_one_letter_code
_entity_poly.pdbx_strand_id
1 'polypeptide(L)'
;MPQNTDYKEPKSEIQLENQAIAYKARLNGWAIARVVPNAERVIVARFRTRSDADGYMRHLRQETPNACFEVVFDHKPEEAVI
;
A
#
# COMPACT_ATOMS: atom_id res chain seq x y z
N MET A 1 17.55 28.51 36.91
CA MET A 1 17.50 28.33 35.44
C MET A 1 16.28 27.50 35.12
N PRO A 2 15.36 27.92 34.24
CA PRO A 2 14.20 27.09 33.91
C PRO A 2 14.65 25.92 33.04
N GLN A 3 14.24 24.70 33.38
CA GLN A 3 14.47 23.54 32.54
C GLN A 3 13.50 23.60 31.37
N ASN A 4 14.02 23.84 30.16
CA ASN A 4 13.28 23.62 28.91
C ASN A 4 13.18 22.11 28.69
N THR A 5 12.17 21.48 29.27
CA THR A 5 11.77 20.12 28.93
C THR A 5 10.81 20.18 27.74
N ASP A 6 11.33 20.51 26.55
CA ASP A 6 10.70 20.13 25.27
C ASP A 6 11.11 18.68 24.96
N TYR A 7 10.76 17.77 25.87
CA TYR A 7 10.83 16.35 25.59
C TYR A 7 9.48 15.96 25.01
N LYS A 8 9.40 15.92 23.68
CA LYS A 8 8.27 15.25 23.01
C LYS A 8 8.24 13.82 23.51
N GLU A 9 7.15 13.46 24.18
CA GLU A 9 6.96 12.08 24.65
C GLU A 9 7.20 11.10 23.50
N PRO A 10 7.95 10.01 23.75
CA PRO A 10 8.16 9.01 22.73
C PRO A 10 6.81 8.43 22.33
N LYS A 11 6.57 8.40 21.01
CA LYS A 11 5.39 7.75 20.45
C LYS A 11 5.30 6.33 21.00
N SER A 12 4.11 5.93 21.43
CA SER A 12 3.85 4.56 21.84
C SER A 12 4.24 3.60 20.72
N GLU A 13 4.63 2.37 21.08
CA GLU A 13 5.04 1.33 20.14
C GLU A 13 4.00 1.10 19.02
N ILE A 14 2.72 1.14 19.38
CA ILE A 14 1.57 1.03 18.45
C ILE A 14 1.55 2.19 17.44
N GLN A 15 1.84 3.42 17.86
CA GLN A 15 1.89 4.59 16.97
C GLN A 15 3.08 4.54 16.02
N LEU A 16 4.23 4.01 16.47
CA LEU A 16 5.40 3.82 15.62
C LEU A 16 5.16 2.74 14.57
N GLU A 17 4.53 1.63 14.96
CA GLU A 17 4.16 0.54 14.05
C GLU A 17 3.17 1.00 12.98
N ASN A 18 2.13 1.75 13.36
CA ASN A 18 1.17 2.32 12.41
C ASN A 18 1.84 3.26 11.39
N GLN A 19 2.78 4.09 11.82
CA GLN A 19 3.55 4.96 10.90
C GLN A 19 4.45 4.15 9.97
N ALA A 20 5.08 3.08 10.46
CA ALA A 20 5.87 2.20 9.61
C ALA A 20 5.01 1.49 8.55
N ILE A 21 3.80 1.06 8.92
CA ILE A 21 2.82 0.45 7.99
C ILE A 21 2.36 1.48 6.95
N ALA A 22 1.99 2.69 7.36
CA ALA A 22 1.59 3.78 6.47
C ALA A 22 2.72 4.16 5.50
N TYR A 23 3.95 4.30 6.02
CA TYR A 23 5.13 4.59 5.20
C TYR A 23 5.41 3.50 4.17
N LYS A 24 5.37 2.23 4.58
CA LYS A 24 5.52 1.09 3.65
C LYS A 24 4.41 1.06 2.60
N ALA A 25 3.17 1.37 2.97
CA ALA A 25 2.06 1.47 2.02
C ALA A 25 2.31 2.57 0.99
N ARG A 26 2.76 3.76 1.42
CA ARG A 26 3.10 4.88 0.53
C ARG A 26 4.24 4.56 -0.43
N LEU A 27 5.20 3.76 0.00
CA LEU A 27 6.32 3.32 -0.85
C LEU A 27 5.91 2.30 -1.92
N ASN A 28 4.75 1.65 -1.78
CA ASN A 28 4.26 0.61 -2.67
C ASN A 28 3.01 1.08 -3.42
N GLY A 29 3.15 2.19 -4.16
CA GLY A 29 2.03 2.80 -4.90
C GLY A 29 1.59 2.03 -6.14
N TRP A 30 2.36 1.06 -6.63
CA TRP A 30 1.94 0.20 -7.73
C TRP A 30 1.19 -1.00 -7.18
N ALA A 31 0.04 -1.34 -7.77
CA ALA A 31 -0.79 -2.44 -7.32
C ALA A 31 -1.33 -3.25 -8.50
N ILE A 32 -1.63 -4.52 -8.24
CA ILE A 32 -2.40 -5.35 -9.16
C ILE A 32 -3.83 -5.43 -8.63
N ALA A 33 -4.78 -5.02 -9.46
CA ALA A 33 -6.20 -5.19 -9.22
C ALA A 33 -6.72 -6.40 -10.01
N ARG A 34 -7.53 -7.25 -9.36
CA ARG A 34 -8.37 -8.22 -10.04
C ARG A 34 -9.74 -7.59 -10.29
N VAL A 35 -10.20 -7.64 -11.54
CA VAL A 35 -11.56 -7.23 -11.90
C VAL A 35 -12.50 -8.41 -11.63
N VAL A 36 -13.49 -8.17 -10.77
CA VAL A 36 -14.51 -9.17 -10.40
C VAL A 36 -15.82 -8.92 -11.16
N PRO A 37 -16.75 -9.90 -11.21
CA PRO A 37 -18.10 -9.64 -11.72
C PRO A 37 -18.70 -8.42 -11.01
N ASN A 38 -19.36 -7.54 -11.75
CA ASN A 38 -19.78 -6.17 -11.38
C ASN A 38 -18.74 -5.06 -11.64
N ALA A 39 -17.64 -5.36 -12.34
CA ALA A 39 -16.60 -4.40 -12.72
C ALA A 39 -15.92 -3.71 -11.54
N GLU A 40 -16.01 -4.30 -10.34
CA GLU A 40 -15.28 -3.86 -9.17
C GLU A 40 -13.81 -4.30 -9.24
N ARG A 41 -12.94 -3.49 -8.66
CA ARG A 41 -11.48 -3.72 -8.62
C ARG A 41 -11.04 -4.07 -7.22
N VAL A 42 -10.54 -5.28 -7.04
CA VAL A 42 -10.00 -5.75 -5.76
C VAL A 42 -8.48 -5.78 -5.82
N ILE A 43 -7.80 -5.03 -4.94
CA ILE A 43 -6.34 -5.04 -4.87
C ILE A 43 -5.86 -6.37 -4.30
N VAL A 44 -5.06 -7.11 -5.08
CA VAL A 44 -4.55 -8.44 -4.70
C VAL A 44 -3.06 -8.43 -4.34
N ALA A 45 -2.29 -7.44 -4.80
CA ALA A 45 -0.88 -7.29 -4.48
C ALA A 45 -0.41 -5.83 -4.65
N ARG A 46 0.63 -5.43 -3.91
CA ARG A 46 1.28 -4.11 -4.01
C ARG A 46 2.79 -4.24 -4.21
N PHE A 47 3.36 -3.31 -4.96
CA PHE A 47 4.73 -3.29 -5.44
C PHE A 47 5.32 -1.89 -5.37
N ARG A 48 6.64 -1.81 -5.20
CA ARG A 48 7.38 -0.56 -5.23
C ARG A 48 7.50 0.01 -6.63
N THR A 49 7.64 -0.86 -7.63
CA THR A 49 7.83 -0.47 -9.03
C THR A 49 6.75 -1.06 -9.92
N ARG A 50 6.47 -0.39 -11.04
CA ARG A 50 5.55 -0.90 -12.07
C ARG A 50 6.07 -2.20 -12.68
N SER A 51 7.38 -2.29 -12.92
CA SER A 51 8.01 -3.45 -13.58
C SER A 51 7.84 -4.73 -12.76
N ASP A 52 7.95 -4.64 -11.43
CA ASP A 52 7.70 -5.79 -10.55
C ASP A 52 6.23 -6.23 -10.62
N ALA A 53 5.30 -5.26 -10.62
CA ALA A 53 3.87 -5.52 -10.76
C ALA A 53 3.54 -6.18 -12.11
N ASP A 54 4.08 -5.67 -13.21
CA ASP A 54 3.89 -6.24 -14.55
C ASP A 54 4.47 -7.67 -14.63
N GLY A 55 5.64 -7.90 -14.04
CA GLY A 55 6.26 -9.23 -13.96
C GLY A 55 5.40 -10.23 -13.21
N TYR A 56 4.89 -9.85 -12.04
CA TYR A 56 4.02 -10.70 -11.23
C TYR A 56 2.65 -10.93 -11.88
N MET A 57 2.08 -9.91 -12.54
CA MET A 57 0.81 -10.04 -13.27
C MET A 57 0.88 -11.12 -14.37
N ARG A 58 2.03 -11.26 -15.05
CA ARG A 58 2.21 -12.33 -16.05
C ARG A 58 2.05 -13.72 -15.43
N HIS A 59 2.60 -13.93 -14.24
CA HIS A 59 2.44 -15.18 -13.51
C HIS A 59 0.98 -15.39 -13.09
N LEU A 60 0.31 -14.37 -12.55
CA LEU A 60 -1.12 -14.46 -12.19
C LEU A 60 -2.02 -14.83 -13.38
N ARG A 61 -1.73 -14.31 -14.58
CA ARG A 61 -2.47 -14.64 -15.80
C ARG A 61 -2.24 -16.08 -16.25
N GLN A 62 -1.08 -16.67 -15.95
CA GLN A 62 -0.81 -18.09 -16.23
C GLN A 62 -1.55 -19.00 -15.24
N GLU A 63 -1.52 -18.66 -13.96
CA GLU A 63 -2.19 -19.42 -12.90
C GLU A 63 -3.72 -19.32 -12.96
N THR A 64 -4.25 -18.18 -13.39
CA THR A 64 -5.70 -17.96 -13.48
C THR A 64 -6.09 -17.26 -14.79
N PRO A 65 -6.09 -17.99 -15.92
CA PRO A 65 -6.34 -17.42 -17.25
C PRO A 65 -7.71 -16.75 -17.42
N ASN A 66 -8.70 -17.18 -16.64
CA ASN A 66 -10.07 -16.66 -16.70
C ASN A 66 -10.27 -15.40 -15.84
N ALA A 67 -9.25 -14.94 -15.11
CA ALA A 67 -9.33 -13.72 -14.32
C ALA A 67 -8.73 -12.53 -15.07
N CYS A 68 -9.39 -11.38 -14.96
CA CYS A 68 -8.89 -10.12 -15.48
C CYS A 68 -8.05 -9.41 -14.42
N PHE A 69 -6.80 -9.11 -14.77
CA PHE A 69 -5.85 -8.39 -13.92
C PHE A 69 -5.36 -7.12 -14.60
N GLU A 70 -5.28 -6.04 -13.82
CA GLU A 70 -4.81 -4.72 -14.23
C GLU A 70 -3.73 -4.22 -13.28
N VAL A 71 -2.66 -3.63 -13.81
CA VAL A 71 -1.70 -2.86 -13.01
C VAL A 71 -2.22 -1.43 -12.87
N VAL A 72 -2.35 -0.96 -11.64
CA VAL A 72 -2.87 0.37 -11.30
C VAL A 72 -1.91 1.08 -10.37
N PHE A 73 -1.95 2.41 -10.36
CA PHE A 73 -1.29 3.21 -9.34
C PHE A 73 -2.34 3.53 -8.25
N ASP A 74 -2.22 2.87 -7.09
CA ASP A 74 -3.11 3.00 -5.93
C ASP A 74 -2.39 3.78 -4.83
N HIS A 75 -2.37 5.10 -4.97
CA HIS A 75 -1.91 5.96 -3.88
C HIS A 75 -3.08 6.14 -2.91
N LYS A 76 -3.03 5.45 -1.77
CA LYS A 76 -3.88 5.81 -0.63
C LYS A 76 -3.34 7.11 -0.04
N PRO A 77 -4.06 8.25 -0.10
CA PRO A 77 -3.74 9.34 0.80
C PRO A 77 -3.85 8.76 2.21
N GLU A 78 -2.85 9.05 3.04
CA GLU A 78 -2.97 8.86 4.48
C GLU A 78 -4.28 9.56 4.85
N GLU A 79 -5.26 8.81 5.39
CA GLU A 79 -6.46 9.44 5.94
C GLU A 79 -5.94 10.54 6.85
N ALA A 80 -6.11 11.78 6.41
CA ALA A 80 -5.90 12.92 7.27
C ALA A 80 -6.90 12.67 8.39
N VAL A 81 -6.39 12.22 9.53
CA VAL A 81 -7.14 12.20 10.77
C VAL A 81 -7.53 13.66 11.00
N ILE A 82 -8.76 14.01 10.59
CA ILE A 82 -9.40 15.29 10.88
C ILE A 82 -9.81 15.26 12.35
#